data_AF-A0A7S2RMH9-F1
#
_entry.id   AF-A0A7S2RMH9-F1
#
_cell.length_a   1.000
_cell.length_b   1.000
_cell.length_c   1.000
_cell.angle_alpha   90.00
_cell.angle_beta   90.00
_cell.angle_gamma   90.00
#
_symmetry.space_group_name_H-M   'P 1'
#
loop_
_entity.id
_entity.type
_entity.pdbx_description
1 polymer ?
#
loop_
_entity_poly.entity_id
_entity_poly.type
_entity_poly.pdbx_seq_one_letter_code
_entity_poly.pdbx_strand_id
1 'polypeptide(L)'
;LFANIKDRLESSSQKELIAMNNQLVHAEVERKKAWSKLMKTKSELEIQPTRGRGSRQQKVDMNSLPPPPLKGINGGKVYSLPLPNYMPPNHTPPVLSGTTGANNESLLLSSNNSKASNNSALLKSESKYSAEKVKARIYSDGSVMPVSMPKKNKDGLYQRPAGRKRKGMDWNAVTGRWVPTSEEATG
;
A
#
# COMPACT_ATOMS: atom_id res chain seq x y z
N LEU A 1 25.82 -45.09 0.91
CA LEU A 1 24.62 -44.30 1.29
C LEU A 1 24.89 -42.79 1.32
N PHE A 2 25.95 -42.32 1.99
CA PHE A 2 26.26 -40.89 2.15
C PHE A 2 26.48 -40.09 0.85
N ALA A 3 27.10 -40.69 -0.17
CA ALA A 3 27.33 -40.02 -1.46
C ALA A 3 26.01 -39.55 -2.13
N ASN A 4 24.97 -40.40 -2.11
CA ASN A 4 23.69 -40.11 -2.76
C ASN A 4 22.91 -38.97 -2.05
N ILE A 5 23.07 -38.83 -0.73
CA ILE A 5 22.45 -37.73 0.02
C ILE A 5 23.09 -36.39 -0.35
N LYS A 6 24.43 -36.36 -0.49
CA LYS A 6 25.16 -35.15 -0.88
C LYS A 6 24.73 -34.67 -2.27
N ASP A 7 24.72 -35.58 -3.25
CA ASP A 7 24.36 -35.24 -4.64
C ASP A 7 22.92 -34.71 -4.75
N ARG A 8 22.00 -35.27 -3.97
CA ARG A 8 20.60 -34.81 -3.93
C ARG A 8 20.46 -33.41 -3.32
N LEU A 9 21.21 -33.12 -2.26
CA LEU A 9 21.20 -31.80 -1.63
C LEU A 9 21.81 -30.75 -2.57
N GLU A 10 22.94 -31.07 -3.21
CA GLU A 10 23.60 -30.20 -4.18
C GLU A 10 22.70 -29.91 -5.39
N SER A 11 22.05 -30.95 -5.93
CA SER A 11 21.08 -30.79 -7.02
C SER A 11 19.89 -29.90 -6.63
N SER A 12 19.42 -30.00 -5.39
CA SER A 12 18.33 -29.15 -4.89
C SER A 12 18.76 -27.68 -4.82
N SER A 13 19.92 -27.40 -4.22
CA SER A 13 20.47 -26.04 -4.12
C SER A 13 20.74 -25.42 -5.50
N GLN A 14 21.25 -26.23 -6.44
CA GLN A 14 21.50 -25.77 -7.80
C GLN A 14 20.21 -25.38 -8.53
N LYS A 15 19.13 -26.16 -8.35
CA LYS A 15 17.81 -25.82 -8.90
C LYS A 15 17.25 -24.53 -8.32
N GLU A 16 17.42 -24.32 -7.02
CA GLU A 16 16.98 -23.09 -6.35
C GLU A 16 17.74 -21.85 -6.85
N LEU A 17 19.05 -21.95 -7.03
CA LEU A 17 19.87 -20.87 -7.61
C LEU A 17 19.41 -20.51 -9.03
N ILE A 18 19.14 -21.53 -9.87
CA ILE A 18 18.63 -21.31 -11.22
C ILE A 18 17.25 -20.62 -11.17
N ALA A 19 16.36 -21.06 -10.27
CA ALA A 19 15.04 -20.46 -10.11
C ALA A 19 15.11 -18.99 -9.68
N MET A 20 15.94 -18.67 -8.68
CA MET A 20 16.16 -17.29 -8.23
C MET A 20 16.76 -16.41 -9.33
N ASN A 21 17.72 -16.93 -10.08
CA ASN A 21 18.32 -16.19 -11.20
C ASN A 21 17.29 -15.88 -12.29
N ASN A 22 16.44 -16.85 -12.65
CA ASN A 22 15.35 -16.63 -13.60
C ASN A 22 14.36 -15.56 -13.11
N GLN A 23 14.04 -15.57 -11.82
CA GLN A 23 13.17 -14.56 -11.21
C GLN A 23 13.79 -13.16 -11.27
N LEU A 24 15.09 -13.05 -11.03
CA LEU A 24 15.84 -11.80 -11.12
C LEU A 24 15.80 -11.26 -12.56
N VAL A 25 16.13 -12.10 -13.55
CA VAL A 25 16.07 -11.72 -14.98
C VAL A 25 14.69 -11.23 -15.37
N HIS A 26 13.62 -11.94 -14.94
CA HIS A 26 12.25 -11.51 -15.20
C HIS A 26 11.93 -10.14 -14.58
N ALA A 27 12.33 -9.92 -13.33
CA ALA A 27 12.13 -8.64 -12.64
C ALA A 27 12.88 -7.49 -13.35
N GLU A 28 14.09 -7.74 -13.86
CA GLU A 28 14.84 -6.74 -14.63
C GLU A 28 14.17 -6.37 -15.96
N VAL A 29 13.59 -7.35 -16.66
CA VAL A 29 12.84 -7.11 -17.90
C VAL A 29 11.63 -6.21 -17.65
N GLU A 30 10.82 -6.54 -16.63
CA GLU A 30 9.64 -5.73 -16.27
C GLU A 30 10.04 -4.32 -15.81
N ARG A 31 11.13 -4.19 -15.05
CA ARG A 31 11.69 -2.88 -14.66
C ARG A 31 12.09 -2.05 -15.88
N LYS A 32 12.82 -2.63 -16.85
CA LYS A 32 13.23 -1.96 -18.09
C LYS A 32 12.02 -1.51 -18.90
N LYS A 33 10.98 -2.35 -19.00
CA LYS A 33 9.73 -2.03 -19.69
C LYS A 33 8.98 -0.89 -19.03
N ALA A 34 8.86 -0.90 -17.69
CA ALA A 34 8.25 0.18 -16.94
C ALA A 34 9.02 1.50 -17.12
N TRP A 35 10.36 1.45 -17.08
CA TRP A 35 11.22 2.62 -17.30
C TRP A 35 11.07 3.18 -18.72
N SER A 36 11.05 2.32 -19.74
CA SER A 36 10.83 2.72 -21.13
C SER A 36 9.47 3.41 -21.30
N LYS A 37 8.40 2.86 -20.70
CA LYS A 37 7.08 3.48 -20.70
C LYS A 37 7.09 4.85 -20.03
N LEU A 38 7.77 4.99 -18.90
CA LEU A 38 7.91 6.27 -18.19
C LEU A 38 8.62 7.30 -19.06
N MET A 39 9.76 6.93 -19.67
CA MET A 39 10.51 7.82 -20.54
C MET A 39 9.71 8.25 -21.76
N LYS A 40 8.95 7.34 -22.36
CA LYS A 40 8.02 7.67 -23.44
C LYS A 40 6.97 8.70 -22.99
N THR A 41 6.30 8.46 -21.86
CA THR A 41 5.32 9.42 -21.34
C THR A 41 5.93 10.77 -20.96
N LYS A 42 7.17 10.78 -20.46
CA LYS A 42 7.89 12.03 -20.16
C LYS A 42 8.16 12.82 -21.44
N SER A 43 8.64 12.15 -22.50
CA SER A 43 8.89 12.79 -23.79
C SER A 43 7.62 13.32 -24.45
N GLU A 44 6.48 12.62 -24.33
CA GLU A 44 5.19 13.09 -24.86
C GLU A 44 4.67 14.36 -24.13
N LEU A 45 4.99 14.52 -22.85
CA LEU A 45 4.65 15.72 -22.08
C LEU A 45 5.60 16.89 -22.35
N GLU A 46 6.88 16.61 -22.55
CA GLU A 46 7.91 17.63 -22.79
C GLU A 46 7.84 18.21 -24.21
N ILE A 47 7.40 17.41 -25.20
CA ILE A 47 7.29 17.82 -26.62
C ILE A 47 5.89 18.39 -26.95
N GLN A 48 5.12 18.87 -25.98
CA GLN A 48 4.02 19.78 -26.32
C GLN A 48 4.53 21.22 -26.36
N PRO A 49 4.94 21.76 -27.53
CA PRO A 49 4.91 23.20 -27.69
C PRO A 49 3.47 23.61 -27.42
N THR A 50 3.30 24.65 -26.62
CA THR A 50 2.04 25.27 -26.21
C THR A 50 1.19 25.72 -27.42
N ARG A 51 0.72 24.78 -28.25
CA ARG A 51 -0.24 25.03 -29.32
C ARG A 51 -1.63 24.88 -28.74
N GLY A 52 -2.01 25.92 -28.00
CA GLY A 52 -3.34 26.52 -28.05
C GLY A 52 -4.54 25.59 -28.15
N ARG A 53 -4.69 24.64 -27.23
CA ARG A 53 -6.03 24.11 -26.96
C ARG A 53 -6.64 24.98 -25.87
N GLY A 54 -7.36 26.01 -26.31
CA GLY A 54 -7.99 27.01 -25.45
C GLY A 54 -8.93 26.38 -24.42
N SER A 55 -8.38 25.97 -23.28
CA SER A 55 -9.14 25.99 -22.04
C SER A 55 -9.32 27.46 -21.71
N ARG A 56 -10.52 27.96 -21.97
CA ARG A 56 -11.00 29.23 -21.44
C ARG A 56 -10.87 29.10 -19.92
N GLN A 57 -9.74 29.54 -19.35
CA GLN A 57 -9.58 29.68 -17.91
C GLN A 57 -10.56 30.78 -17.51
N GLN A 58 -11.80 30.39 -17.25
CA GLN A 58 -12.68 31.23 -16.46
C GLN A 58 -11.97 31.35 -15.12
N LYS A 59 -11.46 32.55 -14.82
CA LYS A 59 -11.10 32.92 -13.47
C LYS A 59 -12.36 32.74 -12.64
N VAL A 60 -12.49 31.61 -11.98
CA VAL A 60 -13.54 31.39 -11.00
C VAL A 60 -13.13 32.28 -9.83
N ASP A 61 -13.85 33.39 -9.66
CA ASP A 61 -13.66 34.27 -8.54
C ASP A 61 -14.06 33.50 -7.28
N MET A 62 -13.06 33.04 -6.53
CA MET A 62 -13.25 32.21 -5.34
C MET A 62 -14.06 32.92 -4.24
N ASN A 63 -14.18 34.26 -4.32
CA ASN A 63 -15.00 35.05 -3.41
C ASN A 63 -16.51 35.00 -3.76
N SER A 64 -16.86 34.52 -4.95
CA SER A 64 -18.27 34.46 -5.42
C SER A 64 -18.93 33.10 -5.20
N LEU A 65 -18.18 32.08 -4.76
CA LEU A 65 -18.73 30.76 -4.53
C LEU A 65 -19.48 30.74 -3.19
N PRO A 66 -20.80 30.47 -3.17
CA PRO A 66 -21.53 30.35 -1.93
C PRO A 66 -20.96 29.17 -1.13
N PRO A 67 -20.78 29.32 0.20
CA PRO A 67 -20.32 28.22 1.02
C PRO A 67 -21.30 27.05 0.88
N PRO A 68 -20.79 25.81 0.79
CA PRO A 68 -21.65 24.64 0.63
C PRO A 68 -22.64 24.56 1.80
N PRO A 69 -23.91 24.21 1.55
CA PRO A 69 -24.91 24.16 2.59
C PRO A 69 -24.49 23.12 3.63
N LEU A 70 -24.26 23.59 4.87
CA LEU A 70 -24.04 22.73 6.02
C LEU A 70 -25.35 21.98 6.27
N LYS A 71 -25.43 20.74 5.77
CA LYS A 71 -26.57 19.87 6.04
C LYS A 71 -26.73 19.72 7.56
N GLY A 72 -27.90 20.12 8.03
CA GLY A 72 -28.22 20.32 9.43
C GLY A 72 -27.88 19.14 10.33
N ILE A 73 -27.10 19.44 11.37
CA ILE A 73 -27.11 18.69 12.62
C ILE A 73 -28.39 19.14 13.34
N ASN A 74 -29.52 18.52 13.00
CA ASN A 74 -30.76 18.73 13.73
C ASN A 74 -30.67 18.00 15.08
N GLY A 75 -30.73 18.76 16.18
CA GLY A 75 -31.26 18.28 17.46
C GLY A 75 -30.30 17.66 18.47
N GLY A 76 -28.99 17.79 18.32
CA GLY A 76 -28.02 17.31 19.32
C GLY A 76 -27.61 18.40 20.31
N LYS A 77 -27.89 18.20 21.60
CA LYS A 77 -27.42 19.02 22.73
C LYS A 77 -26.00 19.58 22.48
N VAL A 78 -25.87 20.89 22.65
CA VAL A 78 -24.59 21.61 22.58
C VAL A 78 -23.72 21.15 23.75
N TYR A 79 -22.93 20.10 23.55
CA TYR A 79 -21.84 19.81 24.45
C TYR A 79 -20.74 20.81 24.12
N SER A 80 -20.66 21.90 24.89
CA SER A 80 -19.49 22.77 24.95
C SER A 80 -18.35 21.95 25.55
N LEU A 81 -17.66 21.16 24.72
CA LEU A 81 -16.39 20.58 25.12
C LEU A 81 -15.41 21.76 25.30
N PRO A 82 -14.79 21.92 26.48
CA PRO A 82 -13.77 22.94 26.66
C PRO A 82 -12.66 22.67 25.66
N LEU A 83 -12.51 23.57 24.68
CA LEU A 83 -11.38 23.51 23.76
C LEU A 83 -10.10 23.62 24.60
N PRO A 84 -9.19 22.64 24.53
CA PRO A 84 -7.87 22.83 25.12
C PRO A 84 -7.23 24.03 24.45
N ASN A 85 -6.71 24.95 25.26
CA ASN A 85 -5.95 26.12 24.84
C ASN A 85 -4.85 25.68 23.85
N TYR A 86 -5.13 25.82 22.56
CA TYR A 86 -4.18 25.52 21.51
C TYR A 86 -3.19 26.69 21.46
N MET A 87 -2.07 26.57 22.19
CA MET A 87 -0.93 27.44 21.96
C MET A 87 -0.26 27.00 20.66
N PRO A 88 -0.22 27.84 19.62
CA PRO A 88 0.55 27.53 18.43
C PRO A 88 2.03 27.41 18.82
N PRO A 89 2.75 26.39 18.32
CA PRO A 89 4.17 26.23 18.62
C PRO A 89 4.93 27.46 18.12
N ASN A 90 5.68 28.10 19.02
CA ASN A 90 6.59 29.19 18.69
C ASN A 90 7.66 28.65 17.72
N HIS A 91 7.51 28.97 16.45
CA HIS A 91 8.51 28.70 15.43
C HIS A 91 9.67 29.69 15.59
N THR A 92 10.65 29.35 16.42
CA THR A 92 11.99 29.93 16.30
C THR A 92 12.73 29.21 15.17
N PRO A 93 13.10 29.89 14.07
CA PRO A 93 13.84 29.26 12.99
C PRO A 93 15.21 28.80 13.49
N PRO A 94 15.67 27.58 13.13
CA PRO A 94 17.01 27.13 13.49
C PRO A 94 18.06 27.97 12.76
N VAL A 95 18.94 28.59 13.54
CA VAL A 95 20.14 29.26 13.04
C VAL A 95 21.08 28.18 12.50
N LEU A 96 21.25 28.16 11.18
CA LEU A 96 22.26 27.35 10.49
C LEU A 96 23.64 27.97 10.73
N SER A 97 24.31 27.54 11.80
CA SER A 97 25.74 27.75 11.96
C SER A 97 26.48 26.66 11.18
N GLY A 98 27.10 27.08 10.08
CA GLY A 98 27.99 26.23 9.29
C GLY A 98 29.26 25.90 10.05
N THR A 99 29.62 24.62 10.05
CA THR A 99 30.98 24.16 10.32
C THR A 99 31.40 23.22 9.20
N THR A 100 32.26 23.74 8.32
CA THR A 100 33.13 22.97 7.45
C THR A 100 34.07 22.14 8.31
N GLY A 101 34.04 20.81 8.20
CA GLY A 101 34.94 19.93 8.95
C GLY A 101 34.93 18.53 8.37
N ALA A 102 36.10 18.08 7.95
CA ALA A 102 36.35 16.92 7.12
C ALA A 102 36.32 15.57 7.88
N ASN A 103 36.21 14.49 7.10
CA ASN A 103 36.72 13.13 7.31
C ASN A 103 36.25 12.34 8.54
N ASN A 104 35.58 11.21 8.29
CA ASN A 104 36.10 9.89 8.72
C ASN A 104 35.28 8.73 8.15
N GLU A 105 36.01 7.74 7.64
CA GLU A 105 35.54 6.44 7.20
C GLU A 105 35.06 5.56 8.37
N SER A 106 34.22 4.58 7.98
CA SER A 106 34.02 3.27 8.61
C SER A 106 33.20 3.19 9.90
N LEU A 107 32.01 2.57 9.82
CA LEU A 107 31.82 1.18 10.26
C LEU A 107 30.34 0.78 10.22
N LEU A 108 30.13 -0.39 9.63
CA LEU A 108 28.91 -1.18 9.60
C LEU A 108 28.47 -1.54 11.04
N LEU A 109 27.22 -1.27 11.40
CA LEU A 109 26.45 -2.22 12.20
C LEU A 109 24.97 -2.19 11.82
N SER A 110 24.52 -3.38 11.45
CA SER A 110 23.19 -3.79 11.07
C SER A 110 22.13 -3.38 12.08
N SER A 111 21.06 -2.76 11.58
CA SER A 111 19.74 -2.86 12.19
C SER A 111 18.75 -3.24 11.10
N ASN A 112 18.56 -4.54 10.96
CA ASN A 112 17.50 -5.16 10.17
C ASN A 112 16.15 -4.81 10.81
N ASN A 113 15.62 -3.65 10.45
CA ASN A 113 14.22 -3.32 10.67
C ASN A 113 13.53 -3.38 9.31
N SER A 114 13.16 -4.58 8.90
CA SER A 114 12.34 -4.84 7.71
C SER A 114 10.91 -4.34 7.92
N LYS A 115 10.77 -3.01 8.02
CA LYS A 115 9.55 -2.33 7.65
C LYS A 115 9.56 -2.23 6.13
N ALA A 116 8.81 -3.15 5.52
CA ALA A 116 8.46 -3.16 4.11
C ALA A 116 8.22 -1.73 3.62
N SER A 117 9.21 -1.25 2.85
CA SER A 117 9.17 0.02 2.15
C SER A 117 8.04 -0.05 1.13
N ASN A 118 7.03 0.77 1.37
CA ASN A 118 5.95 1.02 0.44
C ASN A 118 6.53 1.74 -0.79
N ASN A 119 6.82 0.98 -1.85
CA ASN A 119 6.96 1.50 -3.20
C ASN A 119 5.58 1.95 -3.72
N SER A 120 5.03 3.03 -3.15
CA SER A 120 3.72 3.57 -3.48
C SER A 120 3.80 5.05 -3.86
N ALA A 121 4.52 5.38 -4.93
CA ALA A 121 4.61 6.78 -5.36
C ALA A 121 4.38 7.04 -6.86
N LEU A 122 4.12 6.04 -7.71
CA LEU A 122 3.90 6.33 -9.13
C LEU A 122 3.09 5.30 -9.93
N LEU A 123 1.94 4.89 -9.41
CA LEU A 123 0.91 4.24 -10.22
C LEU A 123 -0.42 4.97 -9.99
N LYS A 124 -0.93 5.55 -11.08
CA LYS A 124 -2.27 6.13 -11.20
C LYS A 124 -3.27 5.37 -10.33
N SER A 125 -3.76 6.00 -9.25
CA SER A 125 -4.92 5.61 -8.44
C SER A 125 -5.47 4.19 -8.66
N GLU A 126 -4.68 3.15 -8.39
CA GLU A 126 -5.14 1.77 -8.45
C GLU A 126 -6.05 1.59 -7.24
N SER A 127 -7.34 1.89 -7.43
CA SER A 127 -8.36 1.86 -6.40
C SER A 127 -8.15 0.63 -5.51
N LYS A 128 -8.27 0.80 -4.19
CA LYS A 128 -8.24 -0.33 -3.24
C LYS A 128 -9.25 -1.43 -3.61
N TYR A 129 -10.20 -1.10 -4.49
CA TYR A 129 -11.25 -1.95 -5.01
C TYR A 129 -11.10 -2.22 -6.52
N SER A 130 -9.90 -2.16 -7.09
CA SER A 130 -9.71 -2.63 -8.48
C SER A 130 -10.12 -4.10 -8.57
N ALA A 131 -10.78 -4.47 -9.68
CA ALA A 131 -11.35 -5.80 -9.87
C ALA A 131 -10.30 -6.90 -9.71
N GLU A 132 -9.07 -6.64 -10.19
CA GLU A 132 -7.93 -7.56 -10.03
C GLU A 132 -7.56 -7.78 -8.56
N LYS A 133 -7.50 -6.72 -7.73
CA LYS A 133 -7.23 -6.85 -6.29
C LYS A 133 -8.36 -7.52 -5.52
N VAL A 134 -9.60 -7.40 -5.99
CA VAL A 134 -10.73 -8.14 -5.41
C VAL A 134 -10.59 -9.62 -5.75
N LYS A 135 -10.32 -9.95 -7.02
CA LYS A 135 -10.15 -11.33 -7.49
C LYS A 135 -8.97 -12.04 -6.82
N ALA A 136 -7.85 -11.35 -6.63
CA ALA A 136 -6.67 -11.89 -5.96
C ALA A 136 -6.88 -12.29 -4.48
N ARG A 137 -7.98 -11.83 -3.85
CA ARG A 137 -8.32 -12.19 -2.47
C ARG A 137 -9.31 -13.35 -2.36
N ILE A 138 -9.84 -13.81 -3.49
CA ILE A 138 -10.76 -14.93 -3.57
C ILE A 138 -9.94 -16.16 -3.95
N TYR A 139 -9.96 -17.18 -3.10
CA TYR A 139 -9.29 -18.45 -3.34
C TYR A 139 -10.18 -19.38 -4.17
N SER A 140 -9.60 -20.44 -4.71
CA SER A 140 -10.32 -21.46 -5.51
C SER A 140 -11.37 -22.21 -4.70
N ASP A 141 -11.23 -22.28 -3.38
CA ASP A 141 -12.22 -22.84 -2.44
C ASP A 141 -13.39 -21.87 -2.15
N GLY A 142 -13.40 -20.69 -2.77
CA GLY A 142 -14.38 -19.63 -2.52
C GLY A 142 -14.14 -18.83 -1.24
N SER A 143 -13.09 -19.15 -0.47
CA SER A 143 -12.73 -18.36 0.70
C SER A 143 -12.20 -16.98 0.31
N VAL A 144 -12.39 -16.00 1.19
CA VAL A 144 -12.04 -14.59 0.91
C VAL A 144 -11.16 -14.02 2.01
N MET A 145 -10.00 -13.51 1.63
CA MET A 145 -9.08 -12.81 2.53
C MET A 145 -9.56 -11.37 2.80
N PRO A 146 -9.53 -10.88 4.06
CA PRO A 146 -9.85 -9.49 4.36
C PRO A 146 -8.87 -8.50 3.69
N VAL A 147 -9.31 -7.24 3.56
CA VAL A 147 -8.49 -6.17 2.96
C VAL A 147 -7.23 -5.92 3.80
N SER A 148 -7.40 -5.89 5.12
CA SER A 148 -6.32 -5.69 6.08
C SER A 148 -5.96 -7.02 6.74
N MET A 149 -4.68 -7.17 7.09
CA MET A 149 -4.21 -8.34 7.80
C MET A 149 -4.90 -8.43 9.18
N PRO A 150 -5.55 -9.56 9.52
CA PRO A 150 -6.26 -9.69 10.79
C PRO A 150 -5.28 -9.73 11.97
N LYS A 151 -5.70 -9.17 13.10
CA LYS A 151 -4.91 -9.19 14.35
C LYS A 151 -5.01 -10.58 14.99
N LYS A 152 -3.93 -11.06 15.59
CA LYS A 152 -3.94 -12.31 16.39
C LYS A 152 -4.20 -12.00 17.86
N ASN A 153 -4.97 -12.87 18.52
CA ASN A 153 -5.14 -12.90 19.97
C ASN A 153 -3.91 -13.49 20.66
N LYS A 154 -3.89 -13.41 21.99
CA LYS A 154 -2.90 -14.10 22.83
C LYS A 154 -2.92 -15.62 22.61
N ASP A 155 -4.09 -16.16 22.27
CA ASP A 155 -4.29 -17.59 21.96
C ASP A 155 -3.80 -17.98 20.55
N GLY A 156 -3.24 -17.05 19.78
CA GLY A 156 -2.76 -17.28 18.42
C GLY A 156 -3.84 -17.30 17.32
N LEU A 157 -5.12 -17.31 17.71
CA LEU A 157 -6.26 -17.21 16.79
C LEU A 157 -6.43 -15.80 16.22
N TYR A 158 -6.89 -15.71 14.98
CA TYR A 158 -7.18 -14.44 14.31
C TYR A 158 -8.51 -13.85 14.77
N GLN A 159 -8.46 -12.60 15.21
CA GLN A 159 -9.64 -11.79 15.52
C GLN A 159 -10.46 -11.53 14.25
N ARG A 160 -11.78 -11.66 14.39
CA ARG A 160 -12.73 -11.31 13.34
C ARG A 160 -12.62 -9.82 13.01
N PRO A 161 -12.47 -9.43 11.72
CA PRO A 161 -12.50 -8.03 11.31
C PRO A 161 -13.80 -7.35 11.75
N ALA A 162 -13.71 -6.10 12.21
CA ALA A 162 -14.88 -5.32 12.58
C ALA A 162 -15.80 -5.09 11.38
N GLY A 163 -17.11 -5.08 11.62
CA GLY A 163 -18.14 -4.80 10.62
C GLY A 163 -19.07 -5.97 10.32
N ARG A 164 -19.83 -5.84 9.24
CA ARG A 164 -20.90 -6.76 8.87
C ARG A 164 -20.32 -8.11 8.37
N LYS A 165 -20.89 -9.21 8.86
CA LYS A 165 -20.65 -10.57 8.30
C LYS A 165 -21.01 -10.56 6.82
N ARG A 166 -20.22 -11.23 5.97
CA ARG A 166 -20.60 -11.46 4.57
C ARG A 166 -21.73 -12.50 4.52
N LYS A 167 -22.72 -12.31 3.64
CA LYS A 167 -23.81 -13.27 3.45
C LYS A 167 -23.21 -14.62 2.99
N GLY A 168 -23.69 -15.73 3.55
CA GLY A 168 -23.21 -17.07 3.20
C GLY A 168 -21.77 -17.39 3.59
N MET A 169 -21.11 -16.58 4.42
CA MET A 169 -19.71 -16.82 4.80
C MET A 169 -19.50 -16.65 6.30
N ASP A 170 -18.74 -17.57 6.91
CA ASP A 170 -18.30 -17.48 8.30
C ASP A 170 -16.83 -17.16 8.46
N TRP A 171 -16.47 -16.64 9.63
CA TRP A 171 -15.09 -16.29 9.94
C TRP A 171 -14.33 -17.52 10.47
N ASN A 172 -13.29 -17.94 9.77
CA ASN A 172 -12.40 -18.98 10.25
C ASN A 172 -11.25 -18.36 11.07
N ALA A 173 -11.34 -18.45 12.39
CA ALA A 173 -10.36 -17.85 13.31
C ALA A 173 -8.96 -18.51 13.23
N VAL A 174 -8.85 -19.74 12.74
CA VAL A 174 -7.56 -20.44 12.59
C VAL A 174 -6.77 -19.88 11.40
N THR A 175 -7.46 -19.66 10.28
CA THR A 175 -6.82 -19.23 9.02
C THR A 175 -6.93 -17.73 8.76
N GLY A 176 -7.79 -17.00 9.50
CA GLY A 176 -7.96 -15.57 9.35
C GLY A 176 -8.64 -15.16 8.04
N ARG A 177 -9.56 -15.98 7.53
CA ARG A 177 -10.28 -15.74 6.27
C ARG A 177 -11.78 -16.05 6.39
N TRP A 178 -12.56 -15.45 5.51
CA TRP A 178 -13.98 -15.77 5.37
C TRP A 178 -14.13 -17.06 4.56
N VAL A 179 -14.88 -18.03 5.08
CA VAL A 179 -15.12 -19.33 4.43
C VAL A 179 -16.61 -19.48 4.11
N PRO A 180 -17.00 -20.08 2.98
CA PRO A 180 -18.41 -20.35 2.68
C PRO A 180 -19.04 -21.22 3.76
N THR A 181 -20.26 -20.89 4.18
CA THR A 181 -21.08 -21.78 5.02
C THR A 181 -21.65 -22.87 4.13
N SER A 182 -21.40 -24.13 4.47
CA SER A 182 -21.84 -25.30 3.68
C SER A 182 -23.35 -25.36 3.45
N GLU A 183 -24.13 -24.64 4.25
CA GLU A 183 -25.60 -24.57 4.16
C GLU A 183 -26.12 -23.89 2.89
N GLU A 184 -25.35 -22.98 2.26
CA GLU A 184 -25.80 -22.30 1.02
C GLU A 184 -25.39 -23.05 -0.26
N ALA A 185 -24.59 -24.13 -0.18
CA ALA A 185 -24.11 -24.85 -1.35
C ALA A 185 -25.10 -25.89 -1.93
N THR A 186 -26.30 -26.02 -1.33
CA THR A 186 -27.28 -27.07 -1.67
C THR A 186 -28.63 -26.53 -2.17
N GLY A 187 -28.76 -25.24 -2.42
CA GLY A 187 -29.98 -24.60 -2.97
C GLY A 187 -29.75 -24.05 -4.37
#